data_AF-A0A0L8L5D1-F1
#
_entry.id   AF-A0A0L8L5D1-F1
#
_cell.length_a   1.000
_cell.length_b   1.000
_cell.length_c   1.000
_cell.angle_alpha   90.00
_cell.angle_beta   90.00
_cell.angle_gamma   90.00
#
_symmetry.space_group_name_H-M   'P 1'
#
loop_
_entity.id
_entity.type
_entity.pdbx_description
1 polymer ?
#
loop_
_entity_poly.entity_id
_entity_poly.type
_entity_poly.pdbx_seq_one_letter_code
_entity_poly.pdbx_strand_id
1 'polypeptide(L)'
;MIGETTEYRMVVHGEQRYTVPDAIQAAPGLVVFRMPNDQSINCPARWRIGHHDGRAIAEAMRREDAFKGVAILVESGIDWTRDEDYLQVTISSKTARDLYAKLSYAWCDEPGSSYMPGDVTHNGTYTDADIEATAAEFKADGYNALDVMVAMTHRVPWMGLDTDDFNEAHNRVVELADAD
;
A
#
# COMPACT_ATOMS: atom_id res chain seq x y z
N MET A 1 17.69 8.93 3.04
CA MET A 1 17.13 10.20 2.54
C MET A 1 15.64 9.95 2.38
N ILE A 2 14.79 10.57 3.20
CA ILE A 2 13.33 10.48 3.04
C ILE A 2 13.00 11.53 1.96
N GLY A 3 12.41 11.08 0.86
CA GLY A 3 12.16 11.90 -0.33
C GLY A 3 11.21 13.06 -0.08
N GLU A 4 11.38 14.14 -0.84
CA GLU A 4 10.48 15.28 -0.84
C GLU A 4 9.11 14.86 -1.39
N THR A 5 8.04 15.40 -0.79
CA THR A 5 6.69 15.30 -1.35
C THR A 5 6.70 15.94 -2.74
N THR A 6 6.14 15.25 -3.74
CA THR A 6 6.19 15.67 -5.14
C THR A 6 4.80 15.69 -5.76
N GLU A 7 4.55 16.61 -6.69
CA GLU A 7 3.36 16.56 -7.52
C GLU A 7 3.44 15.34 -8.44
N TYR A 8 2.61 14.35 -8.18
CA TYR A 8 2.55 13.12 -8.97
C TYR A 8 1.21 12.97 -9.67
N ARG A 9 1.24 12.59 -10.95
CA ARG A 9 0.06 12.28 -11.75
C ARG A 9 0.04 10.80 -12.10
N MET A 10 -0.73 10.04 -11.34
CA MET A 10 -1.00 8.63 -11.62
C MET A 10 -1.82 8.50 -12.90
N VAL A 11 -1.45 7.57 -13.79
CA VAL A 11 -2.23 7.19 -14.97
C VAL A 11 -3.10 5.98 -14.64
N VAL A 12 -4.41 6.15 -14.75
CA VAL A 12 -5.41 5.09 -14.60
C VAL A 12 -6.09 4.87 -15.95
N HIS A 13 -6.19 3.61 -16.40
CA HIS A 13 -6.83 3.23 -17.67
C HIS A 13 -6.35 4.01 -18.91
N GLY A 14 -5.04 4.30 -19.00
CA GLY A 14 -4.39 4.81 -20.21
C GLY A 14 -4.46 6.33 -20.43
N GLU A 15 -5.39 7.06 -19.79
CA GLU A 15 -5.53 8.51 -20.04
C GLU A 15 -5.91 9.35 -18.82
N GLN A 16 -6.55 8.78 -17.78
CA GLN A 16 -6.94 9.57 -16.62
C GLN A 16 -5.74 9.84 -15.72
N ARG A 17 -5.47 11.13 -15.49
CA ARG A 17 -4.40 11.60 -14.60
C ARG A 17 -4.97 12.05 -13.27
N TYR A 18 -4.56 11.41 -12.20
CA TYR A 18 -4.97 11.74 -10.83
C TYR A 18 -3.80 12.33 -10.07
N THR A 19 -4.00 13.52 -9.51
CA THR A 19 -3.01 14.14 -8.62
C THR A 19 -3.01 13.39 -7.29
N VAL A 20 -1.82 12.95 -6.86
CA VAL A 20 -1.64 12.30 -5.55
C VAL A 20 -0.91 13.26 -4.62
N PRO A 21 -1.59 13.84 -3.61
CA PRO A 21 -1.05 14.96 -2.81
C PRO A 21 0.14 14.58 -1.93
N ASP A 22 0.28 13.29 -1.56
CA ASP A 22 1.31 12.80 -0.65
C ASP A 22 2.25 11.78 -1.32
N ALA A 23 2.50 11.95 -2.61
CA ALA A 23 3.46 11.15 -3.34
C ALA A 23 4.90 11.53 -2.94
N ILE A 24 5.76 10.53 -2.78
CA ILE A 24 7.13 10.70 -2.29
C ILE A 24 8.09 10.23 -3.39
N GLN A 25 9.01 11.09 -3.82
CA GLN A 25 10.08 10.68 -4.73
C GLN A 25 11.09 9.81 -3.94
N ALA A 26 10.93 8.49 -4.00
CA ALA A 26 11.73 7.57 -3.20
C ALA A 26 13.14 7.30 -3.79
N ALA A 27 13.27 7.36 -5.11
CA ALA A 27 14.52 7.29 -5.85
C ALA A 27 14.34 7.96 -7.24
N PRO A 28 15.41 8.32 -7.99
CA PRO A 28 15.25 8.91 -9.32
C PRO A 28 14.33 8.08 -10.23
N GLY A 29 13.25 8.69 -10.73
CA GLY A 29 12.28 8.03 -11.61
C GLY A 29 11.23 7.15 -10.91
N LEU A 30 11.37 6.93 -9.60
CA LEU A 30 10.49 6.09 -8.78
C LEU A 30 9.78 6.89 -7.68
N VAL A 31 8.48 6.73 -7.60
CA VAL A 31 7.59 7.45 -6.67
C VAL A 31 6.83 6.43 -5.82
N VAL A 32 6.77 6.65 -4.51
CA VAL A 32 5.90 5.88 -3.60
C VAL A 32 4.68 6.72 -3.27
N PHE A 33 3.50 6.16 -3.42
CA PHE A 33 2.26 6.88 -3.16
C PHE A 33 1.16 5.95 -2.68
N ARG A 34 0.14 6.53 -2.02
CA ARG A 34 -1.09 5.81 -1.68
C ARG A 34 -2.15 6.09 -2.75
N MET A 35 -2.82 5.04 -3.22
CA MET A 35 -3.91 5.14 -4.19
C MET A 35 -5.09 5.93 -3.59
N PRO A 36 -5.62 6.95 -4.29
CA PRO A 36 -6.79 7.73 -3.86
C PRO A 36 -8.04 6.88 -3.63
N ASN A 37 -8.82 7.18 -2.58
CA ASN A 37 -9.95 6.35 -2.12
C ASN A 37 -11.07 6.20 -3.17
N ASP A 38 -11.20 7.12 -4.12
CA ASP A 38 -12.15 7.03 -5.22
C ASP A 38 -11.71 6.07 -6.34
N GLN A 39 -10.53 5.45 -6.22
CA GLN A 39 -9.96 4.51 -7.18
C GLN A 39 -9.92 3.08 -6.64
N SER A 40 -10.37 2.13 -7.47
CA SER A 40 -10.32 0.68 -7.26
C SER A 40 -10.79 0.23 -5.86
N ILE A 41 -12.10 0.33 -5.62
CA ILE A 41 -12.72 0.09 -4.31
C ILE A 41 -12.43 -1.29 -3.70
N ASN A 42 -12.17 -2.28 -4.54
CA ASN A 42 -11.92 -3.68 -4.14
C ASN A 42 -10.42 -4.01 -3.98
N CYS A 43 -9.54 -3.02 -4.11
CA CYS A 43 -8.10 -3.24 -4.04
C CYS A 43 -7.56 -2.83 -2.65
N PRO A 44 -7.20 -3.79 -1.79
CA PRO A 44 -6.73 -3.51 -0.43
C PRO A 44 -5.26 -3.05 -0.41
N ALA A 45 -4.45 -3.39 -1.42
CA ALA A 45 -3.08 -2.92 -1.55
C ALA A 45 -3.06 -1.46 -2.05
N ARG A 46 -3.17 -0.54 -1.09
CA ARG A 46 -3.31 0.90 -1.38
C ARG A 46 -1.97 1.57 -1.67
N TRP A 47 -0.85 1.06 -1.16
CA TRP A 47 0.46 1.63 -1.43
C TRP A 47 1.01 1.14 -2.77
N ARG A 48 1.61 2.04 -3.54
CA ARG A 48 2.08 1.81 -4.90
C ARG A 48 3.50 2.31 -5.06
N ILE A 49 4.25 1.60 -5.88
CA ILE A 49 5.49 2.10 -6.49
C ILE A 49 5.14 2.49 -7.92
N GLY A 50 5.29 3.77 -8.24
CA GLY A 50 5.02 4.35 -9.55
C GLY A 50 6.30 4.74 -10.28
N HIS A 51 6.25 4.64 -11.60
CA HIS A 51 7.15 5.33 -12.50
C HIS A 51 6.79 6.83 -12.55
N HIS A 52 7.77 7.70 -12.78
CA HIS A 52 7.58 9.14 -12.88
C HIS A 52 6.60 9.57 -13.99
N ASP A 53 6.42 8.74 -15.04
CA ASP A 53 5.40 8.95 -16.08
C ASP A 53 3.96 8.62 -15.64
N GLY A 54 3.76 8.18 -14.40
CA GLY A 54 2.44 7.96 -13.81
C GLY A 54 1.98 6.50 -13.76
N ARG A 55 2.75 5.56 -14.34
CA ARG A 55 2.37 4.13 -14.37
C ARG A 55 2.77 3.42 -13.08
N ALA A 56 1.90 2.56 -12.55
CA ALA A 56 2.24 1.70 -11.43
C ALA A 56 3.18 0.56 -11.87
N ILE A 57 4.22 0.31 -11.08
CA ILE A 57 5.19 -0.78 -11.23
C ILE A 57 4.83 -1.92 -10.28
N ALA A 58 4.49 -1.62 -9.03
CA ALA A 58 4.13 -2.61 -8.01
C ALA A 58 3.14 -2.04 -6.98
N GLU A 59 2.51 -2.92 -6.21
CA GLU A 59 1.63 -2.59 -5.09
C GLU A 59 2.07 -3.26 -3.79
N ALA A 60 1.73 -2.66 -2.66
CA ALA A 60 2.01 -3.19 -1.33
C ALA A 60 0.87 -2.87 -0.36
N MET A 61 0.71 -3.71 0.66
CA MET A 61 -0.25 -3.48 1.74
C MET A 61 0.16 -2.33 2.66
N ARG A 62 1.45 -2.21 2.94
CA ARG A 62 2.02 -1.23 3.86
C ARG A 62 2.98 -0.28 3.15
N ARG A 63 3.10 0.93 3.68
CA ARG A 63 4.03 1.96 3.17
C ARG A 63 5.47 1.47 3.17
N GLU A 64 5.91 0.88 4.27
CA GLU A 64 7.29 0.41 4.46
C GLU A 64 7.71 -0.62 3.40
N ASP A 65 6.79 -1.51 3.05
CA ASP A 65 7.02 -2.57 2.07
C ASP A 65 7.20 -1.98 0.66
N ALA A 66 6.44 -0.94 0.30
CA ALA A 66 6.67 -0.18 -0.93
C ALA A 66 8.09 0.45 -0.96
N PHE A 67 8.59 0.98 0.16
CA PHE A 67 9.96 1.51 0.22
C PHE A 67 11.03 0.41 0.13
N LYS A 68 10.80 -0.77 0.71
CA LYS A 68 11.68 -1.94 0.52
C LYS A 68 11.69 -2.37 -0.95
N GLY A 69 10.53 -2.35 -1.62
CA GLY A 69 10.42 -2.61 -3.05
C GLY A 69 11.20 -1.60 -3.90
N VAL A 70 11.19 -0.31 -3.54
CA VAL A 70 12.04 0.70 -4.23
C VAL A 70 13.52 0.38 -4.11
N ALA A 71 14.00 -0.06 -2.94
CA ALA A 71 15.40 -0.45 -2.78
C ALA A 71 15.79 -1.58 -3.75
N ILE A 72 14.94 -2.59 -3.91
CA ILE A 72 15.13 -3.68 -4.89
C ILE A 72 15.18 -3.15 -6.32
N LEU A 73 14.30 -2.22 -6.68
CA LEU A 73 14.26 -1.61 -8.02
C LEU A 73 15.55 -0.81 -8.30
N VAL A 74 16.07 -0.08 -7.32
CA VAL A 74 17.35 0.64 -7.44
C VAL A 74 18.52 -0.34 -7.62
N GLU A 75 18.55 -1.42 -6.83
CA GLU A 75 19.60 -2.45 -6.90
C GLU A 75 19.57 -3.26 -8.20
N SER A 76 18.48 -3.22 -8.96
CA SER A 76 18.37 -3.91 -10.25
C SER A 76 19.32 -3.34 -11.32
N GLY A 77 19.82 -2.12 -11.15
CA GLY A 77 20.65 -1.42 -12.14
C GLY A 77 19.90 -0.87 -13.35
N ILE A 78 18.57 -0.96 -13.36
CA ILE A 78 17.70 -0.37 -14.39
C ILE A 78 17.64 1.16 -14.17
N ASP A 79 17.82 1.92 -15.26
CA ASP A 79 17.64 3.38 -15.23
C ASP A 79 16.15 3.73 -15.31
N TRP A 80 15.51 3.84 -14.16
CA TRP A 80 14.09 4.20 -14.02
C TRP A 80 13.78 5.68 -14.33
N THR A 81 14.78 6.47 -14.72
CA THR A 81 14.55 7.85 -15.20
C THR A 81 14.21 7.90 -16.69
N ARG A 82 14.27 6.76 -17.38
CA ARG A 82 13.95 6.64 -18.81
C ARG A 82 12.46 6.44 -19.03
N ASP A 83 12.00 6.85 -20.20
CA ASP A 83 10.62 6.66 -20.61
C ASP A 83 10.24 5.18 -20.76
N GLU A 84 8.93 4.95 -20.86
CA GLU A 84 8.38 3.61 -21.01
C GLU A 84 8.92 2.87 -22.25
N ASP A 85 9.06 3.55 -23.39
CA ASP A 85 9.51 2.93 -24.64
C ASP A 85 10.93 2.33 -24.46
N TYR A 86 11.82 3.07 -23.81
CA TYR A 86 13.14 2.56 -23.44
C TYR A 86 13.07 1.37 -22.49
N LEU A 87 12.22 1.44 -21.46
CA LEU A 87 12.08 0.38 -20.46
C LEU A 87 11.51 -0.91 -21.08
N GLN A 88 10.55 -0.82 -21.99
CA GLN A 88 9.99 -1.98 -22.70
C GLN A 88 11.03 -2.69 -23.58
N VAL A 89 11.97 -1.95 -24.17
CA VAL A 89 13.06 -2.53 -24.97
C VAL A 89 14.17 -3.11 -24.09
N THR A 90 14.48 -2.44 -22.98
CA THR A 90 15.56 -2.82 -22.05
C THR A 90 15.20 -4.02 -21.17
N ILE A 91 13.95 -4.09 -20.71
CA ILE A 91 13.51 -5.09 -19.74
C ILE A 91 12.96 -6.31 -20.50
N SER A 92 13.76 -7.37 -20.58
CA SER A 92 13.29 -8.66 -21.10
C SER A 92 12.25 -9.29 -20.18
N SER A 93 11.41 -10.19 -20.72
CA SER A 93 10.44 -10.96 -19.91
C SER A 93 11.09 -11.77 -18.79
N LYS A 94 12.33 -12.25 -19.01
CA LYS A 94 13.10 -12.94 -17.96
C LYS A 94 13.47 -11.96 -16.84
N THR A 95 14.00 -10.79 -17.19
CA THR A 95 14.35 -9.73 -16.25
C THR A 95 13.14 -9.28 -15.44
N ALA A 96 11.99 -9.06 -16.09
CA ALA A 96 10.75 -8.68 -15.42
C ALA A 96 10.32 -9.72 -14.38
N ARG A 97 10.31 -11.01 -14.75
CA ARG A 97 9.96 -12.10 -13.83
C ARG A 97 10.95 -12.22 -12.67
N ASP A 98 12.25 -12.13 -12.93
CA ASP A 98 13.27 -12.18 -11.89
C ASP A 98 13.15 -10.97 -10.93
N LEU A 99 12.73 -9.82 -11.44
CA LEU A 99 12.46 -8.62 -10.63
C LEU A 99 11.22 -8.78 -9.76
N TYR A 100 10.10 -9.27 -10.30
CA TYR A 100 8.89 -9.52 -9.51
C TYR A 100 9.10 -10.60 -8.45
N ALA A 101 9.89 -11.64 -8.75
CA ALA A 101 10.28 -12.64 -7.75
C ALA A 101 11.11 -12.03 -6.60
N LYS A 102 11.87 -10.96 -6.86
CA LYS A 102 12.57 -10.21 -5.81
C LYS A 102 11.60 -9.33 -5.03
N LEU A 103 10.73 -8.60 -5.73
CA LEU A 103 9.72 -7.73 -5.13
C LEU A 103 8.78 -8.49 -4.17
N SER A 104 8.44 -9.75 -4.47
CA SER A 104 7.61 -10.56 -3.56
C SER A 104 8.27 -10.81 -2.20
N TYR A 105 9.62 -10.83 -2.11
CA TYR A 105 10.30 -10.90 -0.81
C TYR A 105 10.15 -9.62 0.03
N ALA A 106 9.84 -8.50 -0.62
CA ALA A 106 9.49 -7.24 0.02
C ALA A 106 7.97 -7.04 0.13
N TRP A 107 7.16 -8.09 -0.03
CA TRP A 107 5.70 -8.02 0.04
C TRP A 107 5.10 -7.02 -0.96
N CYS A 108 5.74 -6.92 -2.12
CA CYS A 108 5.28 -6.14 -3.26
C CYS A 108 4.82 -7.08 -4.37
N ASP A 109 3.63 -6.81 -4.92
CA ASP A 109 3.02 -7.61 -5.97
C ASP A 109 2.76 -6.79 -7.24
N GLU A 110 2.33 -7.46 -8.31
CA GLU A 110 1.91 -6.82 -9.55
C GLU A 110 0.70 -5.89 -9.31
N PRO A 111 0.64 -4.73 -9.98
CA PRO A 111 -0.50 -3.83 -9.84
C PRO A 111 -1.83 -4.49 -10.21
N GLY A 112 -2.80 -4.44 -9.29
CA GLY A 112 -4.14 -5.00 -9.48
C GLY A 112 -4.24 -6.49 -9.17
N SER A 113 -3.19 -7.10 -8.62
CA SER A 113 -3.18 -8.51 -8.23
C SER A 113 -4.02 -8.79 -6.98
N SER A 114 -4.14 -7.81 -6.08
CA SER A 114 -4.94 -7.93 -4.87
C SER A 114 -6.40 -7.59 -5.10
N TYR A 115 -7.29 -8.56 -4.84
CA TYR A 115 -8.74 -8.38 -4.85
C TYR A 115 -9.35 -8.77 -3.51
N MET A 116 -10.19 -7.89 -2.96
CA MET A 116 -11.04 -8.16 -1.80
C MET A 116 -12.47 -7.69 -2.09
N PRO A 117 -13.49 -8.53 -1.87
CA PRO A 117 -14.87 -8.11 -2.07
C PRO A 117 -15.28 -7.04 -1.03
N GLY A 118 -15.95 -5.99 -1.49
CA GLY A 118 -16.44 -4.90 -0.63
C GLY A 118 -15.62 -3.62 -0.77
N ASP A 119 -16.05 -2.57 -0.07
CA ASP A 119 -15.31 -1.30 -0.04
C ASP A 119 -14.13 -1.41 0.92
N VAL A 120 -12.92 -1.49 0.35
CA VAL A 120 -11.65 -1.54 1.09
C VAL A 120 -10.81 -0.29 0.87
N THR A 121 -11.43 0.81 0.45
CA THR A 121 -10.74 2.06 0.10
C THR A 121 -9.99 2.66 1.29
N HIS A 122 -10.49 2.45 2.50
CA HIS A 122 -9.87 2.88 3.75
C HIS A 122 -8.80 1.91 4.27
N ASN A 123 -8.46 0.83 3.56
CA ASN A 123 -7.46 -0.09 4.07
C ASN A 123 -6.10 0.61 4.30
N GLY A 124 -5.47 0.31 5.44
CA GLY A 124 -4.26 0.97 5.92
C GLY A 124 -4.47 2.42 6.38
N THR A 125 -5.70 2.82 6.67
CA THR A 125 -6.05 4.08 7.35
C THR A 125 -7.22 3.82 8.28
N TYR A 126 -7.16 4.28 9.52
CA TYR A 126 -8.29 4.14 10.44
C TYR A 126 -8.86 5.49 10.83
N THR A 127 -10.18 5.54 10.95
CA THR A 127 -10.91 6.68 11.50
C THR A 127 -11.42 6.37 12.90
N ASP A 128 -11.77 7.41 13.66
CA ASP A 128 -12.42 7.22 14.96
C ASP A 128 -13.72 6.39 14.83
N ALA A 129 -14.46 6.55 13.72
CA ALA A 129 -15.65 5.77 13.44
C ALA A 129 -15.35 4.28 13.22
N ASP A 130 -14.23 3.95 12.54
CA ASP A 130 -13.80 2.56 12.35
C ASP A 130 -13.43 1.90 13.69
N ILE A 131 -12.77 2.66 14.58
CA ILE A 131 -12.41 2.23 15.93
C ILE A 131 -13.68 1.96 16.75
N GLU A 132 -14.62 2.93 16.80
CA GLU A 132 -15.85 2.80 17.58
C GLU A 132 -16.71 1.62 17.12
N ALA A 133 -16.87 1.46 15.80
CA ALA A 133 -17.63 0.36 15.23
C ALA A 133 -17.01 -1.02 15.56
N THR A 134 -15.68 -1.12 15.45
CA THR A 134 -14.95 -2.37 15.72
C THR A 134 -14.96 -2.71 17.20
N ALA A 135 -14.77 -1.72 18.08
CA ALA A 135 -14.87 -1.92 19.53
C ALA A 135 -16.26 -2.39 19.94
N ALA A 136 -17.32 -1.83 19.36
CA ALA A 136 -18.69 -2.26 19.63
C ALA A 136 -18.96 -3.72 19.19
N GLU A 137 -18.45 -4.13 18.02
CA GLU A 137 -18.51 -5.52 17.55
C GLU A 137 -17.78 -6.46 18.52
N PHE A 138 -16.52 -6.15 18.84
CA PHE A 138 -15.68 -7.02 19.67
C PHE A 138 -16.16 -7.10 21.12
N LYS A 139 -16.74 -6.03 21.66
CA LYS A 139 -17.44 -6.04 22.95
C LYS A 139 -18.65 -6.95 22.94
N ALA A 140 -19.45 -6.92 21.87
CA ALA A 140 -20.61 -7.79 21.74
C ALA A 140 -20.21 -9.27 21.63
N ASP A 141 -19.08 -9.55 20.97
CA ASP A 141 -18.54 -10.90 20.80
C ASP A 141 -17.72 -11.39 22.00
N GLY A 142 -17.39 -10.51 22.95
CA GLY A 142 -16.66 -10.83 24.18
C GLY A 142 -15.18 -11.18 23.95
N TYR A 143 -14.54 -10.53 22.98
CA TYR A 143 -13.13 -10.75 22.66
C TYR A 143 -12.23 -10.23 23.78
N ASN A 144 -11.17 -10.97 24.09
CA ASN A 144 -10.05 -10.46 24.91
C ASN A 144 -9.06 -9.67 24.03
N ALA A 145 -8.08 -9.01 24.66
CA ALA A 145 -7.12 -8.17 23.92
C ALA A 145 -6.32 -8.94 22.85
N LEU A 146 -5.99 -10.20 23.08
CA LEU A 146 -5.29 -11.04 22.09
C LEU A 146 -6.20 -11.38 20.90
N ASP A 147 -7.47 -11.69 21.14
CA ASP A 147 -8.44 -11.97 20.09
C ASP A 147 -8.69 -10.72 19.23
N VAL A 148 -8.76 -9.53 19.85
CA VAL A 148 -8.82 -8.24 19.14
C VAL A 148 -7.62 -8.07 18.23
N MET A 149 -6.40 -8.26 18.74
CA MET A 149 -5.18 -8.16 17.95
C MET A 149 -5.22 -9.10 16.73
N VAL A 150 -5.51 -10.39 16.93
CA VAL A 150 -5.55 -11.40 15.86
C VAL A 150 -6.66 -11.09 14.86
N ALA A 151 -7.83 -10.63 15.31
CA ALA A 151 -8.92 -10.27 14.42
C ALA A 151 -8.56 -9.06 13.57
N MET A 152 -7.92 -8.03 14.15
CA MET A 152 -7.51 -6.84 13.42
C MET A 152 -6.46 -7.15 12.36
N THR A 153 -5.43 -7.96 12.62
CA THR A 153 -4.33 -8.21 11.65
C THR A 153 -4.79 -8.76 10.29
N HIS A 154 -5.98 -9.35 10.22
CA HIS A 154 -6.53 -9.97 9.01
C HIS A 154 -7.78 -9.27 8.46
N ARG A 155 -8.14 -8.09 8.97
CA ARG A 155 -9.34 -7.35 8.56
C ARG A 155 -9.00 -5.95 8.06
N VAL A 156 -9.83 -5.46 7.15
CA VAL A 156 -9.84 -4.04 6.81
C VAL A 156 -10.51 -3.23 7.93
N PRO A 157 -10.09 -1.99 8.16
CA PRO A 157 -8.98 -1.28 7.50
C PRO A 157 -7.57 -1.55 8.08
N TRP A 158 -7.43 -2.46 9.05
CA TRP A 158 -6.24 -2.57 9.89
C TRP A 158 -5.01 -3.23 9.24
N MET A 159 -5.24 -4.19 8.34
CA MET A 159 -4.17 -5.02 7.75
C MET A 159 -3.07 -4.22 7.00
N GLY A 160 -3.38 -3.00 6.55
CA GLY A 160 -2.44 -2.11 5.85
C GLY A 160 -1.75 -1.07 6.73
N LEU A 161 -2.03 -1.03 8.03
CA LEU A 161 -1.41 -0.09 8.96
C LEU A 161 0.06 -0.45 9.18
N ASP A 162 0.89 0.57 9.43
CA ASP A 162 2.22 0.35 9.97
C ASP A 162 2.14 -0.07 11.45
N THR A 163 3.29 -0.40 12.04
CA THR A 163 3.33 -0.98 13.38
C THR A 163 2.81 0.00 14.44
N ASP A 164 3.14 1.28 14.32
CA ASP A 164 2.80 2.27 15.33
C ASP A 164 1.31 2.61 15.24
N ASP A 165 0.81 2.86 14.02
CA ASP A 165 -0.60 3.11 13.75
C ASP A 165 -1.49 1.92 14.15
N PHE A 166 -1.03 0.69 13.87
CA PHE A 166 -1.76 -0.52 14.25
C PHE A 166 -1.83 -0.66 15.78
N ASN A 167 -0.72 -0.46 16.48
CA ASN A 167 -0.68 -0.57 17.94
C ASN A 167 -1.54 0.51 18.61
N GLU A 168 -1.53 1.74 18.09
CA GLU A 168 -2.39 2.80 18.57
C GLU A 168 -3.87 2.43 18.40
N ALA A 169 -4.27 2.04 17.19
CA ALA A 169 -5.65 1.62 16.90
C ALA A 169 -6.07 0.44 17.79
N HIS A 170 -5.22 -0.58 17.92
CA HIS A 170 -5.46 -1.75 18.75
C HIS A 170 -5.74 -1.35 20.21
N ASN A 171 -4.88 -0.52 20.80
CA ASN A 171 -5.03 -0.12 22.20
C ASN A 171 -6.34 0.64 22.42
N ARG A 172 -6.71 1.52 21.48
CA ARG A 172 -7.98 2.25 21.54
C ARG A 172 -9.19 1.33 21.42
N VAL A 173 -9.14 0.31 20.54
CA VAL A 173 -10.21 -0.68 20.41
C VAL A 173 -10.35 -1.52 21.68
N VAL A 174 -9.23 -2.00 22.25
CA VAL A 174 -9.20 -2.77 23.49
C VAL A 174 -9.83 -1.99 24.65
N GLU A 175 -9.43 -0.72 24.82
CA GLU A 175 -9.99 0.16 25.85
C GLU A 175 -11.50 0.35 25.69
N LEU A 176 -11.97 0.65 24.47
CA LEU A 176 -13.40 0.89 24.22
C LEU A 176 -14.26 -0.38 24.27
N ALA A 177 -13.67 -1.53 23.95
CA ALA A 177 -14.34 -2.82 24.01
C ALA A 177 -14.44 -3.36 25.45
N ASP A 178 -13.73 -2.76 26.41
CA ASP A 178 -13.47 -3.33 27.75
C ASP A 178 -12.88 -4.75 27.66
N ALA A 179 -11.93 -4.96 26.74
CA ALA A 179 -11.28 -6.25 26.54
C ALA A 179 -10.08 -6.43 27.48
N ASP A 180 -10.11 -7.46 28.34
CA ASP A 180 -9.05 -7.78 29.31
C ASP A 180 -7.99 -8.76 28.76
#